data_AF-A0A1E3W726-F1
#
_entry.id   AF-A0A1E3W726-F1
#
_cell.length_a   1.000
_cell.length_b   1.000
_cell.length_c   1.000
_cell.angle_alpha   90.00
_cell.angle_beta   90.00
_cell.angle_gamma   90.00
#
_symmetry.space_group_name_H-M   'P 1'
#
loop_
_entity.id
_entity.type
_entity.pdbx_description
1 polymer ?
#
loop_
_entity_poly.entity_id
_entity_poly.type
_entity_poly.pdbx_seq_one_letter_code
_entity_poly.pdbx_strand_id
1 'polypeptide(L)'
;MYQEAHRRLVARHYDCLAEDRRVDRSFADIRVDELRQLYHWRYGYELPDDDAGSEDLELMLHTIALTGGDTIKKMVMWAELWAPWLPSMQATALAETIAANPRRFSSETLGEHLRLTFIERERLGIRTIGSVDVTKETRLEMSRQKRVKRNASGAGCRCEASC
;
A
#
# COMPACT_ATOMS: atom_id res chain seq x y z
N MET A 1 -23.08 -1.60 15.82
CA MET A 1 -22.44 -2.74 16.51
C MET A 1 -21.42 -3.50 15.65
N TYR A 2 -21.61 -3.65 14.33
CA TYR A 2 -20.63 -4.29 13.42
C TYR A 2 -19.30 -3.50 13.28
N GLN A 3 -19.39 -2.17 13.28
CA GLN A 3 -18.26 -1.26 13.09
C GLN A 3 -17.19 -1.30 14.20
N GLU A 4 -17.54 -1.63 15.44
CA GLU A 4 -16.60 -1.56 16.57
C GLU A 4 -15.81 -2.86 16.75
N ALA A 5 -16.47 -4.01 16.51
CA ALA A 5 -15.79 -5.30 16.41
C ALA A 5 -14.87 -5.34 15.18
N HIS A 6 -15.33 -4.80 14.04
CA HIS A 6 -14.53 -4.63 12.83
C HIS A 6 -13.30 -3.75 13.10
N ARG A 7 -13.47 -2.57 13.72
CA ARG A 7 -12.34 -1.70 14.15
C ARG A 7 -11.34 -2.42 15.06
N ARG A 8 -11.78 -3.29 15.96
CA ARG A 8 -10.89 -4.07 16.84
C ARG A 8 -10.14 -5.18 16.11
N LEU A 9 -10.78 -5.81 15.12
CA LEU A 9 -10.18 -6.83 14.26
C LEU A 9 -9.14 -6.22 13.32
N VAL A 10 -9.50 -5.10 12.68
CA VAL A 10 -8.59 -4.22 11.93
C VAL A 10 -7.44 -3.80 12.85
N ALA A 11 -7.71 -3.18 14.01
CA ALA A 11 -6.65 -2.72 14.92
C ALA A 11 -5.71 -3.84 15.37
N ARG A 12 -6.23 -5.01 15.75
CA ARG A 12 -5.41 -6.16 16.16
C ARG A 12 -4.56 -6.71 15.01
N HIS A 13 -5.08 -6.71 13.79
CA HIS A 13 -4.31 -7.05 12.60
C HIS A 13 -3.19 -6.02 12.37
N TYR A 14 -3.43 -4.74 12.63
CA TYR A 14 -2.45 -3.66 12.48
C TYR A 14 -1.39 -3.67 13.60
N ASP A 15 -1.75 -4.08 14.81
CA ASP A 15 -0.83 -4.26 15.94
C ASP A 15 0.15 -5.42 15.71
N CYS A 16 -0.32 -6.54 15.15
CA CYS A 16 0.56 -7.64 14.73
C CYS A 16 1.54 -7.23 13.61
N LEU A 17 1.13 -6.36 12.67
CA LEU A 17 2.02 -5.84 11.62
C LEU A 17 3.04 -4.81 12.16
N ALA A 18 2.68 -4.06 13.21
CA ALA A 18 3.58 -3.10 13.85
C ALA A 18 4.73 -3.79 14.63
N GLU A 19 4.49 -4.97 15.19
CA GLU A 19 5.49 -5.81 15.86
C GLU A 19 6.53 -6.40 14.88
N ASP A 20 6.15 -6.58 13.61
CA ASP A 20 6.98 -7.18 12.54
C ASP A 20 8.07 -6.24 11.99
N ARG A 21 8.15 -5.01 12.52
CA ARG A 21 9.10 -3.95 12.11
C ARG A 21 10.59 -4.30 12.34
N ARG A 22 10.89 -5.50 12.85
CA ARG A 22 12.23 -6.06 13.09
C ARG A 22 12.68 -7.05 12.01
N VAL A 23 11.82 -7.41 11.06
CA VAL A 23 12.14 -8.33 9.94
C VAL A 23 12.37 -7.52 8.66
N ASP A 24 13.28 -7.97 7.80
CA ASP A 24 13.48 -7.38 6.47
C ASP A 24 12.19 -7.57 5.65
N ARG A 25 11.38 -6.50 5.55
CA ARG A 25 10.09 -6.55 4.87
C ARG A 25 10.30 -6.66 3.37
N SER A 26 9.60 -7.60 2.74
CA SER A 26 9.65 -7.71 1.29
C SER A 26 9.08 -6.46 0.64
N PHE A 27 9.46 -6.21 -0.60
CA PHE A 27 8.89 -5.12 -1.38
C PHE A 27 7.37 -5.24 -1.54
N ALA A 28 6.82 -6.46 -1.55
CA ALA A 28 5.39 -6.71 -1.59
C ALA A 28 4.71 -6.29 -0.27
N ASP A 29 5.33 -6.56 0.89
CA ASP A 29 4.78 -6.16 2.19
C ASP A 29 4.65 -4.64 2.31
N ILE A 30 5.70 -3.91 1.90
CA ILE A 30 5.68 -2.45 1.87
C ILE A 30 4.54 -1.95 0.97
N ARG A 31 4.31 -2.62 -0.16
CA ARG A 31 3.27 -2.23 -1.11
C ARG A 31 1.86 -2.55 -0.61
N VAL A 32 1.66 -3.66 0.09
CA VAL A 32 0.38 -3.96 0.77
C VAL A 32 0.03 -2.85 1.76
N ASP A 33 1.01 -2.39 2.57
CA ASP A 33 0.81 -1.28 3.49
C ASP A 33 0.43 0.03 2.77
N GLU A 34 1.10 0.34 1.67
CA GLU A 34 0.83 1.54 0.86
C GLU A 34 -0.56 1.51 0.22
N LEU A 35 -0.95 0.38 -0.39
CA LEU A 35 -2.29 0.19 -0.95
C LEU A 35 -3.36 0.33 0.12
N ARG A 36 -3.16 -0.32 1.27
CA ARG A 36 -4.07 -0.24 2.42
C ARG A 36 -4.23 1.20 2.90
N GLN A 37 -3.14 1.96 2.99
CA GLN A 37 -3.18 3.37 3.39
C GLN A 37 -3.95 4.22 2.38
N LEU A 38 -3.75 3.97 1.07
CA LEU A 38 -4.48 4.65 0.02
C LEU A 38 -5.99 4.36 0.10
N TYR A 39 -6.38 3.09 0.21
CA TYR A 39 -7.79 2.70 0.33
C TYR A 39 -8.42 3.26 1.60
N HIS A 40 -7.67 3.27 2.71
CA HIS A 40 -8.14 3.90 3.94
C HIS A 40 -8.41 5.40 3.76
N TRP A 41 -7.50 6.10 3.07
CA TRP A 41 -7.66 7.53 2.80
C TRP A 41 -8.83 7.83 1.85
N ARG A 42 -9.12 6.96 0.87
CA ARG A 42 -10.20 7.14 -0.10
C ARG A 42 -11.57 6.74 0.42
N TYR A 43 -11.67 5.57 1.05
CA TYR A 43 -12.95 4.92 1.34
C TYR A 43 -13.19 4.70 2.83
N GLY A 44 -12.17 4.85 3.67
CA GLY A 44 -12.26 4.59 5.11
C GLY A 44 -11.95 3.13 5.44
N TYR A 45 -12.96 2.32 5.77
CA TYR A 45 -12.72 0.97 6.32
C TYR A 45 -13.13 -0.18 5.40
N GLU A 46 -13.86 0.12 4.32
CA GLU A 46 -14.41 -0.87 3.39
C GLU A 46 -14.32 -0.28 1.98
N LEU A 47 -14.08 -1.14 0.98
CA LEU A 47 -14.13 -0.84 -0.44
C LEU A 47 -15.59 -0.71 -0.87
N PRO A 48 -15.90 0.18 -1.84
CA PRO A 48 -17.24 0.29 -2.40
C PRO A 48 -17.67 -1.01 -3.08
N ASP A 49 -18.98 -1.30 -3.05
CA ASP A 49 -19.60 -2.42 -3.79
C ASP A 49 -19.91 -1.97 -5.22
N ASP A 50 -18.85 -1.70 -5.98
CA ASP A 50 -18.90 -1.30 -7.38
C ASP A 50 -17.68 -1.84 -8.15
N ASP A 51 -17.62 -1.53 -9.45
CA ASP A 51 -16.52 -1.95 -10.32
C ASP A 51 -15.17 -1.45 -9.81
N ALA A 52 -15.11 -0.23 -9.25
CA ALA A 52 -13.87 0.35 -8.73
C ALA A 52 -13.38 -0.39 -7.48
N GLY A 53 -14.28 -0.71 -6.54
CA GLY A 53 -13.93 -1.51 -5.37
C GLY A 53 -13.52 -2.94 -5.72
N SER A 54 -14.13 -3.53 -6.76
CA SER A 54 -13.76 -4.85 -7.27
C SER A 54 -12.36 -4.86 -7.88
N GLU A 55 -12.01 -3.86 -8.71
CA GLU A 55 -10.67 -3.71 -9.26
C GLU A 55 -9.62 -3.45 -8.17
N ASP A 56 -9.91 -2.57 -7.21
CA ASP A 56 -9.02 -2.27 -6.08
C ASP A 56 -8.76 -3.50 -5.20
N LEU A 57 -9.79 -4.35 -4.99
CA LEU A 57 -9.64 -5.64 -4.31
C LEU A 57 -8.69 -6.55 -5.09
N GLU A 58 -8.89 -6.75 -6.39
CA GLU A 58 -8.05 -7.63 -7.21
C GLU A 58 -6.57 -7.20 -7.19
N LEU A 59 -6.28 -5.90 -7.29
CA LEU A 59 -4.92 -5.35 -7.20
C LEU A 59 -4.25 -5.66 -5.86
N MET A 60 -5.00 -5.54 -4.76
CA MET A 60 -4.52 -5.89 -3.43
C MET A 60 -4.23 -7.39 -3.32
N LEU A 61 -5.14 -8.24 -3.77
CA LEU A 61 -4.97 -9.69 -3.66
C LEU A 61 -3.76 -10.17 -4.48
N HIS A 62 -3.56 -9.66 -5.69
CA HIS A 62 -2.33 -9.91 -6.45
C HIS A 62 -1.06 -9.47 -5.71
N THR A 63 -1.12 -8.36 -4.99
CA THR A 63 0.02 -7.88 -4.19
C THR A 63 0.27 -8.78 -2.98
N ILE A 64 -0.79 -9.19 -2.26
CA ILE A 64 -0.70 -10.12 -1.12
C ILE A 64 -0.13 -11.47 -1.55
N ALA A 65 -0.49 -11.97 -2.73
CA ALA A 65 0.03 -13.22 -3.28
C ALA A 65 1.56 -13.22 -3.45
N LEU A 66 2.21 -12.04 -3.43
CA LEU A 66 3.66 -11.88 -3.54
C LEU A 66 4.38 -11.72 -2.17
N THR A 67 3.64 -11.65 -1.05
CA THR A 67 4.19 -11.45 0.32
C THR A 67 4.75 -12.73 0.96
N GLY A 68 4.59 -13.88 0.31
CA GLY A 68 5.01 -15.18 0.84
C GLY A 68 4.14 -15.69 2.00
N GLY A 69 4.40 -16.93 2.44
CA GLY A 69 3.62 -17.63 3.47
C GLY A 69 2.27 -18.13 2.95
N ASP A 70 1.29 -18.28 3.86
CA ASP A 70 -0.08 -18.70 3.53
C ASP A 70 -0.87 -17.54 2.89
N THR A 71 -0.66 -17.34 1.59
CA THR A 71 -1.21 -16.19 0.85
C THR A 71 -2.71 -16.30 0.60
N ILE A 72 -3.26 -17.50 0.39
CA ILE A 72 -4.71 -17.70 0.19
C ILE A 72 -5.46 -17.24 1.44
N LYS A 73 -5.03 -17.70 2.63
CA LYS A 73 -5.65 -17.28 3.89
C LYS A 73 -5.57 -15.77 4.09
N LYS A 74 -4.41 -15.16 3.81
CA LYS A 74 -4.23 -13.70 3.88
C LYS A 74 -5.19 -12.96 2.94
N MET A 75 -5.34 -13.44 1.70
CA MET A 75 -6.23 -12.85 0.69
C MET A 75 -7.69 -12.92 1.12
N VAL A 76 -8.16 -14.09 1.58
CA VAL A 76 -9.53 -14.28 2.07
C VAL A 76 -9.81 -13.37 3.27
N MET A 77 -8.92 -13.37 4.27
CA MET A 77 -9.06 -12.50 5.44
C MET A 77 -9.11 -11.01 5.05
N TRP A 78 -8.33 -10.60 4.05
CA TRP A 78 -8.34 -9.22 3.58
C TRP A 78 -9.67 -8.88 2.87
N ALA A 79 -10.14 -9.77 2.00
CA ALA A 79 -11.41 -9.61 1.29
C ALA A 79 -12.60 -9.55 2.25
N GLU A 80 -12.67 -10.42 3.26
CA GLU A 80 -13.73 -10.40 4.27
C GLU A 80 -13.76 -9.10 5.09
N LEU A 81 -12.59 -8.48 5.27
CA LEU A 81 -12.42 -7.25 6.03
C LEU A 81 -12.80 -6.02 5.18
N TRP A 82 -12.29 -5.94 3.96
CA TRP A 82 -12.40 -4.74 3.13
C TRP A 82 -13.54 -4.80 2.12
N ALA A 83 -14.01 -5.98 1.76
CA ALA A 83 -15.11 -6.17 0.80
C ALA A 83 -16.17 -7.12 1.39
N PRO A 84 -16.84 -6.73 2.50
CA PRO A 84 -17.84 -7.60 3.15
C PRO A 84 -19.07 -7.88 2.27
N TRP A 85 -19.25 -7.12 1.20
CA TRP A 85 -20.24 -7.37 0.15
C TRP A 85 -19.89 -8.60 -0.72
N LEU A 86 -18.62 -9.02 -0.78
CA LEU A 86 -18.19 -10.20 -1.51
C LEU A 86 -18.35 -11.46 -0.61
N PRO A 87 -19.19 -12.43 -0.99
CA PRO A 87 -19.37 -13.63 -0.18
C PRO A 87 -18.08 -14.43 0.00
N SER A 88 -17.83 -14.99 1.19
CA SER A 88 -16.58 -15.71 1.51
C SER A 88 -16.23 -16.83 0.51
N MET A 89 -17.21 -17.53 -0.04
CA MET A 89 -16.97 -18.56 -1.07
C MET A 89 -16.40 -17.96 -2.36
N GLN A 90 -16.89 -16.78 -2.76
CA GLN A 90 -16.36 -16.06 -3.93
C GLN A 90 -14.98 -15.47 -3.64
N ALA A 91 -14.76 -14.94 -2.43
CA ALA A 91 -13.44 -14.48 -1.99
C ALA A 91 -12.40 -15.61 -2.01
N THR A 92 -12.76 -16.82 -1.56
CA THR A 92 -11.89 -18.00 -1.64
C THR A 92 -11.58 -18.39 -3.08
N ALA A 93 -12.59 -18.48 -3.94
CA ALA A 93 -12.39 -18.82 -5.36
C ALA A 93 -11.49 -17.79 -6.08
N LEU A 94 -11.68 -16.50 -5.78
CA LEU A 94 -10.82 -15.43 -6.31
C LEU A 94 -9.38 -15.56 -5.79
N ALA A 95 -9.21 -15.81 -4.48
CA ALA A 95 -7.90 -16.03 -3.88
C ALA A 95 -7.16 -17.23 -4.48
N GLU A 96 -7.84 -18.36 -4.70
CA GLU A 96 -7.27 -19.54 -5.36
C GLU A 96 -6.85 -19.24 -6.80
N THR A 97 -7.69 -18.54 -7.55
CA THR A 97 -7.41 -18.12 -8.93
C THR A 97 -6.17 -17.24 -9.00
N ILE A 98 -6.05 -16.27 -8.10
CA ILE A 98 -4.92 -15.35 -8.02
C ILE A 98 -3.66 -16.07 -7.53
N ALA A 99 -3.77 -16.97 -6.55
CA ALA A 99 -2.64 -17.74 -6.04
C ALA A 99 -2.03 -18.64 -7.12
N ALA A 100 -2.85 -19.18 -8.03
CA ALA A 100 -2.39 -20.00 -9.15
C ALA A 100 -1.58 -19.19 -10.19
N ASN A 101 -1.89 -17.91 -10.36
CA ASN A 101 -1.20 -17.04 -11.33
C ASN A 101 -1.08 -15.58 -10.83
N PRO A 102 -0.20 -15.31 -9.86
CA PRO A 102 -0.07 -13.99 -9.28
C PRO A 102 0.60 -13.02 -10.27
N ARG A 103 -0.07 -11.90 -10.54
CA ARG A 103 0.46 -10.85 -11.42
C ARG A 103 1.35 -9.89 -10.65
N ARG A 104 2.48 -9.54 -11.26
CA ARG A 104 3.36 -8.46 -10.77
C ARG A 104 3.07 -7.18 -11.53
N PHE A 105 2.58 -6.17 -10.83
CA PHE A 105 2.37 -4.85 -11.40
C PHE A 105 3.61 -3.96 -11.23
N SER A 106 3.93 -3.23 -12.31
CA SER A 106 4.95 -2.18 -12.27
C SER A 106 4.48 -1.01 -11.42
N SER A 107 5.40 -0.13 -11.01
CA SER A 107 5.01 1.09 -10.27
C SER A 107 4.03 1.93 -11.09
N GLU A 108 4.32 2.14 -12.37
CA GLU A 108 3.54 3.00 -13.25
C GLU A 108 2.15 2.41 -13.49
N THR A 109 2.08 1.11 -13.79
CA THR A 109 0.81 0.39 -13.97
C THR A 109 -0.10 0.54 -12.75
N LEU A 110 0.43 0.38 -11.53
CA LEU A 110 -0.37 0.61 -10.32
C LEU A 110 -0.79 2.08 -10.18
N GLY A 111 0.10 3.02 -10.50
CA GLY A 111 -0.24 4.45 -10.45
C GLY A 111 -1.38 4.81 -11.41
N GLU A 112 -1.40 4.20 -12.60
CA GLU A 112 -2.44 4.36 -13.61
C GLU A 112 -3.77 3.74 -13.17
N HIS A 113 -3.76 2.47 -12.77
CA HIS A 113 -4.97 1.77 -12.28
C HIS A 113 -5.60 2.52 -11.10
N LEU A 114 -4.78 2.92 -10.13
CA LEU A 114 -5.25 3.63 -8.94
C LEU A 114 -5.54 5.10 -9.22
N ARG A 115 -5.21 5.63 -10.41
CA ARG A 115 -5.23 7.08 -10.70
C ARG A 115 -4.54 7.91 -9.60
N LEU A 116 -3.45 7.38 -9.05
CA LEU A 116 -2.75 8.00 -7.91
C LEU A 116 -2.03 9.26 -8.39
N THR A 117 -2.36 10.41 -7.84
CA THR A 117 -1.67 11.67 -8.15
C THR A 117 -0.38 11.80 -7.34
N PHE A 118 0.55 12.62 -7.83
CA PHE A 118 1.80 12.90 -7.13
C PHE A 118 1.54 13.59 -5.78
N ILE A 119 0.51 14.43 -5.69
CA ILE A 119 0.12 15.11 -4.45
C ILE A 119 -0.34 14.10 -3.40
N GLU A 120 -1.24 13.18 -3.75
CA GLU A 120 -1.68 12.11 -2.84
C GLU A 120 -0.50 11.24 -2.41
N ARG A 121 0.34 10.85 -3.38
CA ARG A 121 1.54 10.04 -3.15
C ARG A 121 2.47 10.68 -2.12
N GLU A 122 2.77 11.97 -2.26
CA GLU A 122 3.62 12.70 -1.32
C GLU A 122 2.95 12.87 0.05
N ARG A 123 1.64 13.18 0.07
CA ARG A 123 0.89 13.35 1.31
C ARG A 123 0.83 12.07 2.14
N LEU A 124 0.63 10.93 1.49
CA LEU A 124 0.55 9.62 2.14
C LEU A 124 1.95 9.02 2.39
N GLY A 125 2.98 9.53 1.72
CA GLY A 125 4.35 9.02 1.83
C GLY A 125 4.56 7.70 1.09
N ILE A 126 3.74 7.45 0.06
CA ILE A 126 3.80 6.27 -0.81
C ILE A 126 5.06 6.33 -1.68
N ARG A 127 5.84 5.24 -1.69
CA ARG A 127 7.14 5.16 -2.35
C ARG A 127 7.15 4.14 -3.49
N THR A 128 6.45 3.02 -3.35
CA THR A 128 6.55 1.91 -4.31
C THR A 128 5.61 2.06 -5.51
N ILE A 129 4.61 2.93 -5.43
CA ILE A 129 3.59 3.13 -6.47
C ILE A 129 3.90 4.37 -7.33
N GLY A 130 3.58 4.26 -8.63
CA GLY A 130 3.62 5.30 -9.65
C GLY A 130 2.72 6.49 -9.33
N SER A 131 2.83 7.56 -10.11
CA SER A 131 1.85 8.64 -10.10
C SER A 131 1.42 8.92 -11.53
N VAL A 132 0.13 9.09 -11.77
CA VAL A 132 -0.45 9.22 -13.11
C VAL A 132 -0.14 10.57 -13.77
N ASP A 133 0.04 11.61 -12.98
CA ASP A 133 0.24 13.01 -13.40
C ASP A 133 1.71 13.41 -13.54
N VAL A 134 2.64 12.59 -13.05
CA VAL A 134 4.08 12.89 -13.09
C VAL A 134 4.88 11.64 -13.47
N THR A 135 5.69 11.77 -14.51
CA THR A 135 6.55 10.70 -15.01
C THR A 135 7.60 10.29 -13.96
N LYS A 136 8.12 9.07 -14.10
CA LYS A 136 9.22 8.56 -13.26
C LYS A 136 10.46 9.47 -13.30
N GLU A 137 10.82 9.99 -14.46
CA GLU A 137 12.01 10.84 -14.65
C GLU A 137 11.88 12.15 -13.88
N THR A 138 10.74 12.83 -14.01
CA THR A 138 10.45 14.07 -13.29
C THR A 138 10.47 13.84 -11.78
N ARG A 139 9.96 12.70 -11.28
CA ARG A 139 10.03 12.35 -9.85
C ARG A 139 11.45 12.14 -9.34
N LEU A 140 12.32 11.52 -10.15
CA LEU A 140 13.74 11.35 -9.81
C LEU A 140 14.45 12.69 -9.73
N GLU A 141 14.18 13.59 -10.68
CA GLU A 141 14.76 14.93 -10.69
C GLU A 141 14.31 15.77 -9.49
N MET A 142 13.01 15.78 -9.17
CA MET A 142 12.50 16.41 -7.95
C MET A 142 13.16 15.86 -6.68
N SER A 143 13.39 14.54 -6.62
CA SER A 143 14.07 13.90 -5.49
C SER A 143 15.54 14.31 -5.37
N ARG A 144 16.25 14.44 -6.51
CA ARG A 144 17.62 14.95 -6.55
C ARG A 144 17.67 16.40 -6.06
N GLN A 145 16.80 17.27 -6.56
CA GLN A 145 16.74 18.66 -6.14
C GLN A 145 16.46 18.82 -4.65
N LYS A 146 15.53 18.02 -4.08
CA LYS A 146 15.28 17.99 -2.62
C LYS A 146 16.53 17.58 -1.83
N ARG A 147 17.29 16.60 -2.32
CA ARG A 147 18.56 16.18 -1.68
C ARG A 147 19.62 17.27 -1.71
N VAL A 148 19.79 17.95 -2.86
CA VAL A 148 20.73 19.08 -2.99
C VAL A 148 20.34 20.20 -2.02
N LYS A 149 19.06 20.60 -1.98
CA LYS A 149 18.56 21.61 -1.05
C LYS A 149 18.83 21.22 0.41
N ARG A 150 18.53 19.97 0.79
CA ARG A 150 18.79 19.47 2.16
C ARG A 150 20.26 19.51 2.54
N ASN A 151 21.15 19.11 1.62
CA ASN A 151 22.60 19.15 1.86
C ASN A 151 23.10 20.60 1.99
N ALA A 152 22.57 21.53 1.17
CA ALA A 152 22.91 22.95 1.26
C ALA A 152 22.40 23.59 2.57
N SER A 153 21.19 23.25 3.02
CA SER A 153 20.64 23.75 4.29
C SER A 153 21.24 23.06 5.53
N GLY A 154 21.72 21.83 5.39
CA GLY A 154 22.37 21.07 6.47
C GLY A 154 23.87 21.34 6.64
N ALA A 155 24.49 22.06 5.69
CA ALA A 155 25.90 22.45 5.75
C ALA A 155 26.18 23.65 6.68
N GLY A 156 25.16 24.21 7.33
CA GLY A 156 25.26 25.35 8.24
C GLY A 156 25.22 25.00 9.72
N CYS A 157 25.99 24.01 10.19
CA CYS A 157 26.39 23.94 11.61
C CYS A 157 27.56 22.97 11.80
N ARG A 158 28.79 23.49 11.63
CA ARG A 158 29.99 22.94 12.26
C ARG A 158 30.88 24.13 12.64
N CYS A 159 30.40 24.96 13.57
CA CYS A 159 31.24 25.95 14.23
C CYS A 159 32.11 25.23 15.27
N GLU A 160 33.36 25.04 14.87
CA GLU A 160 34.60 25.15 15.65
C GLU A 160 34.43 25.34 17.17
N ALA A 161 34.61 24.26 17.93
CA ALA A 161 34.97 24.35 19.34
C ALA A 161 36.50 24.44 19.43
N SER A 162 37.02 25.67 19.33
CA SER A 162 38.34 26.05 19.84
C SER A 162 38.13 26.97 21.04
N CYS A 163 38.37 26.45 22.24
CA CYS A 163 38.98 27.16 23.37
C CYS A 163 39.37 26.16 24.47
#